data_AF-A0A822CNC0-F1
#
_entry.id   AF-A0A822CNC0-F1
#
_cell.length_a   1.000
_cell.length_b   1.000
_cell.length_c   1.000
_cell.angle_alpha   90.00
_cell.angle_beta   90.00
_cell.angle_gamma   90.00
#
_symmetry.space_group_name_H-M   'P 1'
#
loop_
_entity.id
_entity.type
_entity.pdbx_description
1 polymer ?
#
loop_
_entity_poly.entity_id
_entity_poly.type
_entity_poly.pdbx_seq_one_letter_code
_entity_poly.pdbx_strand_id
1 'polypeptide(L)'
;RLFYRQVKNLILSDAIYCPAETCILLASYAMQAKHKDYNETKHQPGVLANERLLPDRVREQFHFSNDEWEKRIINWWKEHKGLT
;
A
#
# COMPACT_ATOMS: atom_id res chain seq x y z
N ARG A 1 -6.10 -1.01 16.50
CA ARG A 1 -6.49 -0.18 15.33
C ARG A 1 -5.89 1.24 15.36
N LEU A 2 -5.85 1.93 16.51
CA LEU A 2 -5.25 3.28 16.63
C LEU A 2 -3.74 3.31 16.38
N PHE A 3 -2.99 2.35 16.95
CA PHE A 3 -1.54 2.23 16.77
C PHE A 3 -1.12 2.14 15.29
N TYR A 4 -1.74 1.22 14.55
CA TYR A 4 -1.50 1.08 13.10
C TYR A 4 -1.73 2.38 12.33
N ARG A 5 -2.82 3.12 12.62
CA ARG A 5 -3.11 4.40 11.94
C ARG A 5 -2.06 5.47 12.24
N GLN A 6 -1.64 5.56 13.51
CA GLN A 6 -0.60 6.49 13.93
C GLN A 6 0.73 6.18 13.25
N VAL A 7 1.18 4.93 13.29
CA VAL A 7 2.42 4.50 12.65
C VAL A 7 2.37 4.71 11.13
N LYS A 8 1.24 4.34 10.49
CA LYS A 8 1.04 4.61 9.06
C LYS A 8 1.18 6.09 8.74
N ASN A 9 0.54 6.96 9.51
CA ASN A 9 0.61 8.40 9.29
C ASN A 9 2.04 8.93 9.47
N LEU A 10 2.77 8.46 10.48
CA LEU A 10 4.17 8.85 10.72
C LEU A 10 5.07 8.47 9.53
N ILE A 11 4.91 7.25 8.99
CA ILE A 11 5.64 6.80 7.79
C ILE A 11 5.27 7.65 6.57
N LEU A 12 3.97 7.89 6.34
CA LEU A 12 3.49 8.69 5.20
C LEU A 12 3.90 10.17 5.27
N SER A 13 4.10 10.69 6.48
CA SER A 13 4.63 12.05 6.72
C SER A 13 6.15 12.14 6.68
N ASP A 14 6.85 11.03 6.36
CA ASP A 14 8.32 10.89 6.45
C ASP A 14 8.90 11.22 7.86
N ALA A 15 8.08 11.21 8.91
CA ALA A 15 8.54 11.35 10.30
C ALA A 15 9.28 10.09 10.80
N ILE A 16 8.96 8.93 10.21
CA ILE A 16 9.71 7.68 10.37
C ILE A 16 10.24 7.30 8.99
N TYR A 17 11.56 7.20 8.88
CA TYR A 17 12.19 6.70 7.67
C TYR A 17 11.79 5.24 7.42
N CYS A 18 11.31 4.97 6.21
CA CYS A 18 11.00 3.64 5.73
C CYS A 18 11.54 3.48 4.31
N PRO A 19 12.25 2.38 4.00
CA PRO A 19 12.71 2.13 2.63
C PRO A 19 11.53 1.78 1.72
N ALA A 20 11.71 1.97 0.40
CA ALA A 20 10.62 1.83 -0.57
C ALA A 20 9.99 0.43 -0.59
N GLU A 21 10.82 -0.62 -0.53
CA GLU A 21 10.36 -2.02 -0.49
C GLU A 21 9.45 -2.28 0.71
N THR A 22 9.84 -1.80 1.89
CA THR A 22 9.02 -1.91 3.11
C THR A 22 7.75 -1.06 3.00
N CYS A 23 7.79 0.11 2.38
CA CYS A 23 6.59 0.92 2.14
C CYS A 23 5.56 0.18 1.26
N ILE A 24 6.01 -0.46 0.17
CA ILE A 24 5.14 -1.27 -0.71
C ILE A 24 4.53 -2.44 0.07
N LEU A 25 5.34 -3.14 0.87
CA LEU A 25 4.86 -4.24 1.68
C LEU A 25 3.83 -3.77 2.71
N LEU A 26 4.09 -2.69 3.45
CA LEU A 26 3.14 -2.10 4.39
C LEU A 26 1.86 -1.62 3.72
N ALA A 27 1.95 -1.08 2.50
CA ALA A 27 0.79 -0.73 1.69
C ALA A 27 -0.05 -1.96 1.34
N SER A 28 0.56 -3.09 0.98
CA SER A 28 -0.18 -4.32 0.70
C SER A 28 -0.90 -4.87 1.94
N TYR A 29 -0.27 -4.79 3.13
CA TYR A 29 -0.93 -5.12 4.39
C TYR A 29 -2.06 -4.15 4.73
N ALA A 30 -1.91 -2.86 4.41
CA ALA A 30 -2.98 -1.87 4.56
C ALA A 30 -4.21 -2.25 3.74
N MET A 31 -3.99 -2.73 2.51
CA MET A 31 -5.05 -3.20 1.62
C MET A 31 -5.71 -4.47 2.14
N GLN A 32 -4.94 -5.46 2.56
CA GLN A 32 -5.47 -6.67 3.20
C GLN A 32 -6.32 -6.33 4.43
N ALA A 33 -5.82 -5.45 5.32
CA ALA A 33 -6.55 -5.06 6.52
C ALA A 33 -7.84 -4.25 6.24
N LYS A 34 -7.90 -3.55 5.09
CA LYS A 34 -9.05 -2.70 4.72
C LYS A 34 -10.08 -3.44 3.86
N HIS A 35 -9.63 -4.20 2.88
CA HIS A 35 -10.45 -4.82 1.83
C HIS A 35 -10.50 -6.35 1.93
N LYS A 36 -9.79 -6.96 2.89
CA LYS A 36 -9.60 -8.42 3.02
C LYS A 36 -8.86 -9.00 1.81
N ASP A 37 -9.01 -10.29 1.55
CA ASP A 37 -8.37 -10.96 0.42
C ASP A 37 -8.67 -10.26 -0.91
N TYR A 38 -7.63 -10.12 -1.73
CA TYR A 38 -7.77 -9.59 -3.07
C TYR A 38 -8.66 -10.49 -3.95
N ASN A 39 -9.59 -9.88 -4.69
CA ASN A 39 -10.46 -10.55 -5.65
C ASN A 39 -10.56 -9.73 -6.94
N GLU A 40 -10.08 -10.30 -8.05
CA GLU A 40 -10.02 -9.65 -9.38
C GLU A 40 -11.39 -9.25 -9.94
N THR A 41 -12.46 -9.94 -9.55
CA THR A 41 -13.82 -9.58 -9.99
C THR A 41 -14.38 -8.37 -9.25
N LYS A 42 -13.91 -8.13 -8.02
CA LYS A 42 -14.39 -7.06 -7.14
C LYS A 42 -13.48 -5.83 -7.14
N HIS A 43 -12.18 -6.04 -7.25
CA HIS A 43 -11.16 -4.99 -7.19
C HIS A 43 -10.68 -4.70 -8.60
N GLN A 44 -11.34 -3.72 -9.23
CA GLN A 44 -10.95 -3.22 -10.56
C GLN A 44 -9.72 -2.30 -10.47
N PRO A 45 -9.00 -2.07 -11.58
CA PRO A 45 -7.93 -1.07 -11.63
C PRO A 45 -8.40 0.29 -11.12
N GLY A 46 -7.56 0.98 -10.36
CA GLY A 46 -7.92 2.22 -9.66
C GLY A 46 -8.53 2.02 -8.27
N VAL A 47 -8.60 0.78 -7.75
CA VAL A 47 -9.04 0.52 -6.37
C VAL A 47 -8.16 1.23 -5.34
N LEU A 48 -6.88 1.49 -5.69
CA LEU A 48 -5.94 2.23 -4.84
C LEU A 48 -5.94 3.75 -5.08
N ALA A 49 -6.67 4.26 -6.07
CA ALA A 49 -6.57 5.66 -6.48
C ALA A 49 -6.91 6.67 -5.37
N ASN A 50 -7.78 6.27 -4.42
CA ASN A 50 -8.20 7.09 -3.29
C ASN A 50 -7.34 6.88 -2.02
N GLU A 51 -6.40 5.93 -2.03
CA GLU A 51 -5.59 5.62 -0.85
C GLU A 51 -4.22 6.30 -0.90
N ARG A 52 -3.90 7.07 0.15
CA ARG A 52 -2.51 7.48 0.39
C ARG A 52 -1.74 6.31 1.03
N LEU A 53 -1.02 5.57 0.21
CA LEU A 53 -0.30 4.35 0.60
C LEU A 53 1.21 4.49 0.68
N LEU A 54 1.79 5.42 -0.07
CA LEU A 54 3.23 5.62 -0.16
C LEU A 54 3.60 7.06 0.21
N PRO A 55 4.75 7.28 0.90
CA PRO A 55 5.31 8.61 1.08
C PRO A 55 5.69 9.26 -0.26
N ASP A 56 5.63 10.58 -0.33
CA ASP A 56 5.93 11.34 -1.56
C ASP A 56 7.37 11.10 -2.02
N ARG A 57 8.33 11.04 -1.08
CA ARG A 57 9.73 10.65 -1.31
C ARG A 57 9.89 9.34 -2.08
N VAL A 58 9.12 8.31 -1.72
CA VAL A 58 9.19 6.99 -2.36
C VAL A 58 8.64 7.05 -3.77
N ARG A 59 7.58 7.84 -4.00
CA ARG A 59 6.97 8.02 -5.32
C ARG A 59 7.92 8.75 -6.26
N GLU A 60 8.58 9.79 -5.76
CA GLU A 60 9.53 10.60 -6.51
C GLU A 60 10.81 9.84 -6.88
N GLN A 61 11.27 8.93 -6.02
CA GLN A 61 12.52 8.18 -6.23
C GLN A 61 12.49 7.29 -7.49
N PHE A 62 11.32 6.80 -7.91
CA PHE A 62 11.24 5.71 -8.87
C PHE A 62 10.54 6.03 -10.20
N HIS A 63 10.07 7.27 -10.43
CA HIS A 63 9.41 7.70 -11.67
C HIS A 63 8.31 6.76 -12.22
N PHE A 64 7.70 5.91 -11.37
CA PHE A 64 6.62 5.03 -11.77
C PHE A 64 5.29 5.78 -11.81
N SER A 65 4.45 5.38 -12.76
CA SER A 65 3.05 5.79 -12.84
C SER A 65 2.22 5.26 -11.67
N ASN A 66 1.06 5.86 -11.42
CA ASN A 66 0.12 5.37 -10.40
C ASN A 66 -0.26 3.90 -10.64
N ASP A 67 -0.48 3.52 -11.90
CA ASP A 67 -0.86 2.16 -12.27
C ASP A 67 0.25 1.15 -12.00
N GLU A 68 1.52 1.52 -12.19
CA GLU A 68 2.66 0.66 -11.88
C GLU A 68 2.82 0.45 -10.37
N TRP A 69 2.65 1.51 -9.59
CA TRP A 69 2.63 1.40 -8.12
C TRP A 69 1.49 0.49 -7.67
N GLU A 70 0.30 0.67 -8.24
CA GLU A 70 -0.86 -0.14 -7.92
C GLU A 70 -0.64 -1.62 -8.25
N LYS A 71 -0.13 -1.94 -9.45
CA LYS A 71 0.20 -3.32 -9.83
C LYS A 71 1.13 -3.98 -8.82
N ARG A 72 2.15 -3.28 -8.32
CA ARG A 72 3.09 -3.83 -7.34
C ARG A 72 2.45 -4.10 -6.00
N ILE A 73 1.66 -3.15 -5.51
CA ILE A 73 0.95 -3.31 -4.23
C ILE A 73 -0.06 -4.46 -4.34
N ILE A 74 -0.79 -4.57 -5.45
CA ILE A 74 -1.73 -5.67 -5.72
C ILE A 74 -0.99 -7.01 -5.77
N ASN A 75 0.17 -7.08 -6.43
CA ASN A 75 0.95 -8.32 -6.49
C ASN A 75 1.32 -8.81 -5.08
N TRP A 76 1.78 -7.92 -4.21
CA TRP A 76 2.03 -8.28 -2.80
C TRP A 76 0.73 -8.60 -2.03
N TRP A 77 -0.36 -7.90 -2.31
CA TRP A 77 -1.64 -8.14 -1.65
C TRP A 77 -2.21 -9.53 -1.98
N LYS A 78 -2.01 -10.02 -3.21
CA LYS A 78 -2.36 -11.39 -3.61
C LYS A 78 -1.66 -12.46 -2.74
N GLU A 79 -0.43 -12.21 -2.35
CA GLU A 79 0.35 -13.12 -1.49
C GLU A 79 -0.18 -13.19 -0.05
N HIS A 80 -0.93 -12.18 0.40
CA HIS A 80 -1.50 -12.14 1.75
C HIS A 80 -2.82 -12.89 1.89
N LYS A 81 -3.23 -13.66 0.88
CA LYS A 81 -4.50 -14.38 0.89
C LYS A 81 -4.61 -15.31 2.10
N GLY A 82 -5.69 -15.17 2.87
CA GLY A 82 -5.93 -15.98 4.07
C GLY A 82 -5.35 -15.39 5.37
N LEU A 83 -4.58 -14.30 5.31
CA LEU A 83 -4.29 -13.50 6.51
C LEU A 83 -5.58 -12.80 6.95
N THR A 84 -6.11 -13.23 8.11
CA THR A 84 -7.33 -12.71 8.74
C THR A 84 -7.02 -11.92 10.01
#